data_AF-L5NS99-F1
#
_entry.id   AF-L5NS99-F1
#
_cell.length_a   1.000
_cell.length_b   1.000
_cell.length_c   1.000
_cell.angle_alpha   90.00
_cell.angle_beta   90.00
_cell.angle_gamma   90.00
#
_symmetry.space_group_name_H-M   'P 1'
#
loop_
_entity.id
_entity.type
_entity.pdbx_description
1 polymer ?
#
loop_
_entity_poly.entity_id
_entity_poly.type
_entity_poly.pdbx_seq_one_letter_code
_entity_poly.pdbx_strand_id
1 'polypeptide(L)'
;MDVGQGGYQIPNNPDTIEFLEHDVEFVMCVETGGMRDRLVENGFDDDYNALVVHLGGQPARATRRITKRLHDELDLPVVVFTDGDPWSYRIFGSVAYGSIKSAHLSEYLATPDAKFVGIQPQDIVDYDLPTDPLADSDINALESELEDPRFMGDYWTEQIELQLDIGKKAEQQALASRGLDFVTDEYLPTRL
;
A
#
# COMPACT_ATOMS: atom_id res chain seq x y z
N MET A 1 -20.27 16.22 10.30
CA MET A 1 -20.20 15.12 11.30
C MET A 1 -18.79 14.62 11.15
N ASP A 2 -17.90 14.99 12.07
CA ASP A 2 -16.57 14.39 12.08
C ASP A 2 -16.76 12.90 12.23
N VAL A 3 -16.20 12.17 11.26
CA VAL A 3 -16.13 10.72 11.36
C VAL A 3 -15.19 10.46 12.53
N GLY A 4 -15.71 9.85 13.61
CA GLY A 4 -14.85 9.52 14.75
C GLY A 4 -13.68 8.62 14.33
N GLN A 5 -12.73 8.36 15.24
CA GLN A 5 -11.50 7.57 14.98
C GLN A 5 -11.68 6.23 14.22
N GLY A 6 -12.91 5.68 14.14
CA GLY A 6 -13.21 4.49 13.36
C GLY A 6 -13.32 4.68 11.83
N GLY A 7 -13.39 5.91 11.33
CA GLY A 7 -13.48 6.22 9.90
C GLY A 7 -14.82 5.83 9.25
N TYR A 8 -14.90 5.94 7.93
CA TYR A 8 -16.09 5.62 7.13
C TYR A 8 -15.99 4.21 6.56
N GLN A 9 -16.96 3.35 6.87
CA GLN A 9 -16.99 2.00 6.31
C GLN A 9 -17.45 2.04 4.85
N ILE A 10 -16.58 1.57 3.95
CA ILE A 10 -16.88 1.51 2.52
C ILE A 10 -18.09 0.58 2.29
N PRO A 11 -19.19 1.07 1.69
CA PRO A 11 -20.36 0.26 1.40
C PRO A 11 -20.04 -0.81 0.35
N ASN A 12 -20.82 -1.90 0.35
CA ASN A 12 -20.66 -2.98 -0.62
C ASN A 12 -20.76 -2.51 -2.08
N ASN A 13 -21.53 -1.45 -2.34
CA ASN A 13 -21.61 -0.80 -3.63
C ASN A 13 -21.02 0.61 -3.51
N PRO A 14 -19.73 0.81 -3.85
CA PRO A 14 -19.10 2.12 -3.75
C PRO A 14 -19.67 3.11 -4.74
N ASP A 15 -20.29 2.69 -5.85
CA ASP A 15 -20.83 3.59 -6.88
C ASP A 15 -22.02 4.43 -6.37
N THR A 16 -22.58 4.10 -5.20
CA THR A 16 -23.60 4.95 -4.55
C THR A 16 -23.02 6.17 -3.83
N ILE A 17 -21.69 6.26 -3.70
CA ILE A 17 -21.02 7.40 -3.09
C ILE A 17 -20.93 8.52 -4.12
N GLU A 18 -21.43 9.70 -3.75
CA GLU A 18 -21.28 10.93 -4.53
C GLU A 18 -20.16 11.77 -3.90
N PHE A 19 -19.16 12.14 -4.70
CA PHE A 19 -18.12 13.06 -4.27
C PHE A 19 -18.62 14.49 -4.50
N LEU A 20 -18.65 15.29 -3.43
CA LEU A 20 -19.15 16.67 -3.49
C LEU A 20 -17.97 17.65 -3.60
N GLU A 21 -17.10 17.66 -2.59
CA GLU A 21 -15.91 18.48 -2.49
C GLU A 21 -14.80 17.68 -1.78
N HIS A 22 -13.54 17.98 -2.07
CA HIS A 22 -12.37 17.46 -1.36
C HIS A 22 -11.25 18.51 -1.33
N ASP A 23 -10.43 18.45 -0.29
CA ASP A 23 -9.17 19.17 -0.11
C ASP A 23 -7.96 18.21 -0.04
N VAL A 24 -8.23 16.91 -0.25
CA VAL A 24 -7.23 15.84 -0.26
C VAL A 24 -6.26 16.00 -1.43
N GLU A 25 -4.97 15.81 -1.18
CA GLU A 25 -3.89 15.82 -2.18
C GLU A 25 -3.59 14.44 -2.76
N PHE A 26 -3.73 13.36 -1.97
CA PHE A 26 -3.51 11.99 -2.43
C PHE A 26 -4.22 10.96 -1.55
N VAL A 27 -4.35 9.73 -2.07
CA VAL A 27 -4.94 8.58 -1.36
C VAL A 27 -3.83 7.64 -0.90
N MET A 28 -3.77 7.37 0.39
CA MET A 28 -2.83 6.42 0.98
C MET A 28 -3.52 5.12 1.38
N CYS A 29 -3.26 4.06 0.64
CA CYS A 29 -3.74 2.72 0.94
C CYS A 29 -2.79 2.00 1.90
N VAL A 30 -3.26 1.67 3.10
CA VAL A 30 -2.46 1.05 4.17
C VAL A 30 -2.93 -0.37 4.43
N GLU A 31 -2.00 -1.32 4.48
CA GLU A 31 -2.33 -2.73 4.73
C GLU A 31 -2.87 -2.98 6.14
N THR A 32 -2.12 -2.57 7.16
CA THR A 32 -2.38 -2.96 8.54
C THR A 32 -3.19 -1.90 9.28
N GLY A 33 -4.15 -2.35 10.09
CA GLY A 33 -4.97 -1.45 10.92
C GLY A 33 -4.14 -0.68 11.95
N GLY A 34 -3.10 -1.31 12.51
CA GLY A 34 -2.20 -0.66 13.45
C GLY A 34 -1.41 0.49 12.82
N MET A 35 -0.96 0.35 11.56
CA MET A 35 -0.30 1.45 10.86
C MET A 35 -1.29 2.56 10.50
N ARG A 36 -2.51 2.23 10.06
CA ARG A 36 -3.59 3.22 9.86
C ARG A 36 -3.84 4.03 11.14
N ASP A 37 -4.08 3.35 12.26
CA ASP A 37 -4.42 4.00 13.52
C ASP A 37 -3.31 4.95 13.95
N ARG A 38 -2.05 4.52 13.78
CA ARG A 38 -0.89 5.37 14.05
C ARG A 38 -0.82 6.61 13.16
N LEU A 39 -1.09 6.49 11.87
CA LEU A 39 -1.06 7.63 10.95
C LEU A 39 -2.09 8.68 11.35
N VAL A 40 -3.29 8.24 11.74
CA VAL A 40 -4.36 9.13 12.22
C VAL A 40 -4.04 9.70 13.61
N GLU A 41 -3.48 8.90 14.52
CA GLU A 41 -3.05 9.37 15.84
C GLU A 41 -1.95 10.43 15.77
N ASN A 42 -1.06 10.31 14.77
CA ASN A 42 -0.01 11.28 14.50
C ASN A 42 -0.49 12.49 13.68
N GLY A 43 -1.74 12.52 13.21
CA GLY A 43 -2.29 13.62 12.41
C GLY A 43 -1.77 13.71 10.98
N PHE A 44 -1.22 12.61 10.44
CA PHE A 44 -0.63 12.61 9.09
C PHE A 44 -1.65 12.94 7.99
N ASP A 45 -2.89 12.46 8.16
CA ASP A 45 -3.99 12.74 7.24
C ASP A 45 -4.33 14.22 7.16
N ASP A 46 -4.33 14.92 8.30
CA ASP A 46 -4.55 16.37 8.35
C ASP A 46 -3.33 17.16 7.86
N ASP A 47 -2.11 16.76 8.26
CA ASP A 47 -0.87 17.50 7.94
C ASP A 47 -0.50 17.43 6.46
N TYR A 48 -0.79 16.31 5.79
CA TYR A 48 -0.47 16.07 4.37
C TYR A 48 -1.71 16.05 3.47
N ASN A 49 -2.89 16.42 4.00
CA ASN A 49 -4.18 16.33 3.30
C ASN A 49 -4.35 14.95 2.62
N ALA A 50 -4.07 13.87 3.35
CA ALA A 50 -4.02 12.52 2.81
C ALA A 50 -5.26 11.72 3.17
N LEU A 51 -5.92 11.09 2.18
CA LEU A 51 -7.02 10.19 2.45
C LEU A 51 -6.49 8.79 2.77
N VAL A 52 -6.56 8.38 4.03
CA VAL A 52 -6.11 7.05 4.48
C VAL A 52 -7.17 5.99 4.23
N VAL A 53 -6.85 5.00 3.40
CA VAL A 53 -7.71 3.86 3.07
C VAL A 53 -7.12 2.57 3.63
N HIS A 54 -7.82 1.94 4.56
CA HIS A 54 -7.40 0.65 5.12
C HIS A 54 -7.77 -0.51 4.18
N LEU A 55 -6.77 -1.28 3.77
CA LEU A 55 -6.95 -2.46 2.91
C LEU A 55 -7.35 -3.71 3.72
N GLY A 56 -6.75 -3.91 4.90
CA GLY A 56 -7.00 -5.08 5.75
C GLY A 56 -6.52 -6.39 5.12
N GLY A 57 -5.32 -6.38 4.53
CA GLY A 57 -4.79 -7.48 3.73
C GLY A 57 -5.29 -7.45 2.28
N GLN A 58 -5.77 -8.59 1.76
CA GLN A 58 -6.24 -8.66 0.37
C GLN A 58 -7.50 -7.80 0.17
N PRO A 59 -7.44 -6.73 -0.65
CA PRO A 59 -8.49 -5.73 -0.66
C PRO A 59 -9.77 -6.24 -1.31
N ALA A 60 -10.89 -5.95 -0.65
CA ALA A 60 -12.22 -6.25 -1.17
C ALA A 60 -12.46 -5.55 -2.52
N ARG A 61 -13.45 -6.04 -3.28
CA ARG A 61 -13.86 -5.39 -4.54
C ARG A 61 -14.30 -3.95 -4.31
N ALA A 62 -15.03 -3.71 -3.22
CA ALA A 62 -15.50 -2.38 -2.84
C ALA A 62 -14.33 -1.43 -2.58
N THR A 63 -13.31 -1.87 -1.82
CA THR A 63 -12.10 -1.08 -1.55
C THR A 63 -11.35 -0.72 -2.84
N ARG A 64 -11.11 -1.69 -3.71
CA ARG A 64 -10.45 -1.42 -5.00
C ARG A 64 -11.26 -0.47 -5.88
N ARG A 65 -12.58 -0.64 -5.90
CA ARG A 65 -13.47 0.22 -6.68
C ARG A 65 -13.45 1.66 -6.16
N ILE A 66 -13.52 1.88 -4.85
CA ILE A 66 -13.46 3.25 -4.32
C ILE A 66 -12.09 3.89 -4.55
N THR A 67 -10.98 3.15 -4.38
CA THR A 67 -9.62 3.64 -4.69
C THR A 67 -9.51 4.07 -6.15
N LYS A 68 -10.02 3.25 -7.08
CA LYS A 68 -10.04 3.62 -8.50
C LYS A 68 -10.92 4.84 -8.77
N ARG A 69 -12.10 4.93 -8.16
CA ARG A 69 -12.98 6.11 -8.32
C ARG A 69 -12.32 7.39 -7.81
N LEU A 70 -11.63 7.34 -6.67
CA LEU A 70 -10.87 8.47 -6.14
C LEU A 70 -9.77 8.90 -7.12
N HIS A 71 -9.10 7.95 -7.75
CA HIS A 71 -8.10 8.25 -8.78
C HIS A 71 -8.73 8.84 -10.06
N ASP A 72 -9.68 8.12 -10.68
CA ASP A 72 -10.24 8.48 -11.99
C ASP A 72 -11.17 9.70 -11.95
N GLU A 73 -11.97 9.86 -10.88
CA GLU A 73 -13.00 10.92 -10.79
C GLU A 73 -12.46 12.18 -10.12
N LEU A 74 -11.48 12.06 -9.20
CA LEU A 74 -10.91 13.19 -8.46
C LEU A 74 -9.45 13.51 -8.83
N ASP A 75 -8.84 12.78 -9.77
CA ASP A 75 -7.45 12.95 -10.19
C ASP A 75 -6.46 12.84 -9.02
N LEU A 76 -6.79 12.00 -8.02
CA LEU A 76 -5.95 11.83 -6.84
C LEU A 76 -4.87 10.78 -7.09
N PRO A 77 -3.59 11.08 -6.85
CA PRO A 77 -2.54 10.08 -6.80
C PRO A 77 -2.86 9.01 -5.76
N VAL A 78 -2.63 7.74 -6.10
CA VAL A 78 -2.79 6.63 -5.18
C VAL A 78 -1.43 6.10 -4.79
N VAL A 79 -1.18 6.01 -3.49
CA VAL A 79 0.03 5.41 -2.94
C VAL A 79 -0.35 4.22 -2.09
N VAL A 80 0.46 3.17 -2.14
CA VAL A 80 0.23 1.93 -1.40
C VAL A 80 1.39 1.72 -0.43
N PHE A 81 1.05 1.56 0.84
CA PHE A 81 1.96 1.32 1.93
C PHE A 81 1.58 0.00 2.62
N THR A 82 2.42 -1.01 2.47
CA THR A 82 2.24 -2.39 2.96
C THR A 82 3.51 -2.91 3.63
N ASP A 83 3.54 -4.16 4.07
CA ASP A 83 4.77 -4.77 4.59
C ASP A 83 5.77 -5.08 3.47
N GLY A 84 7.03 -5.33 3.85
CA GLY A 84 8.13 -5.70 2.97
C GLY A 84 8.22 -7.22 2.81
N ASP A 85 7.18 -7.82 2.22
CA ASP A 85 7.07 -9.26 2.01
C ASP A 85 6.33 -9.62 0.69
N PRO A 86 6.45 -10.86 0.19
CA PRO A 86 5.83 -11.24 -1.09
C PRO A 86 4.29 -11.22 -1.07
N TRP A 87 3.64 -11.35 0.07
CA TRP A 87 2.18 -11.30 0.18
C TRP A 87 1.69 -9.86 0.04
N SER A 88 2.40 -8.91 0.63
CA SER A 88 2.17 -7.48 0.51
C SER A 88 2.38 -6.98 -0.93
N TYR A 89 3.36 -7.51 -1.66
CA TYR A 89 3.50 -7.22 -3.09
C TYR A 89 2.27 -7.66 -3.89
N ARG A 90 1.67 -8.81 -3.57
CA ARG A 90 0.41 -9.26 -4.20
C ARG A 90 -0.78 -8.37 -3.86
N ILE A 91 -0.79 -7.76 -2.67
CA ILE A 91 -1.80 -6.76 -2.29
C ILE A 91 -1.64 -5.54 -3.19
N PHE A 92 -0.43 -4.99 -3.32
CA PHE A 92 -0.14 -3.92 -4.27
C PHE A 92 -0.57 -4.30 -5.69
N GLY A 93 -0.15 -5.47 -6.18
CA GLY A 93 -0.51 -5.92 -7.53
C GLY A 93 -2.01 -6.07 -7.75
N SER A 94 -2.78 -6.36 -6.70
CA SER A 94 -4.25 -6.41 -6.75
C SER A 94 -4.89 -5.02 -6.88
N VAL A 95 -4.25 -3.97 -6.36
CA VAL A 95 -4.67 -2.57 -6.48
C VAL A 95 -4.20 -1.99 -7.82
N ALA A 96 -2.92 -2.17 -8.16
CA ALA A 96 -2.31 -1.55 -9.33
C ALA A 96 -2.72 -2.21 -10.65
N TYR A 97 -2.67 -3.55 -10.71
CA TYR A 97 -2.87 -4.31 -11.97
C TYR A 97 -4.20 -5.07 -12.01
N GLY A 98 -4.88 -5.20 -10.87
CA GLY A 98 -6.10 -5.98 -10.75
C GLY A 98 -5.85 -7.49 -10.88
N SER A 99 -6.86 -8.24 -11.34
CA SER A 99 -6.76 -9.70 -11.51
C SER A 99 -6.53 -10.08 -12.97
N ILE A 100 -5.44 -10.78 -13.27
CA ILE A 100 -5.14 -11.29 -14.62
C ILE A 100 -6.29 -12.15 -15.17
N LYS A 101 -7.01 -12.87 -14.30
CA LYS A 101 -8.11 -13.77 -14.69
C LYS A 101 -9.37 -13.05 -15.17
N SER A 102 -9.46 -11.72 -15.05
CA SER A 102 -10.65 -10.97 -15.43
C SER A 102 -10.28 -9.58 -15.93
N ALA A 103 -9.67 -9.49 -17.12
CA ALA A 103 -9.21 -8.24 -17.73
C ALA A 103 -10.29 -7.13 -17.75
N HIS A 104 -11.54 -7.47 -18.12
CA HIS A 104 -12.66 -6.52 -18.08
C HIS A 104 -12.96 -5.97 -16.68
N LEU A 105 -12.77 -6.78 -15.65
CA LEU A 105 -12.97 -6.36 -14.26
C LEU A 105 -11.76 -5.57 -13.75
N SER A 106 -10.56 -5.87 -14.24
CA SER A 106 -9.34 -5.14 -13.92
C SER A 106 -9.37 -3.73 -14.49
N GLU A 107 -9.88 -3.51 -15.71
CA GLU A 107 -10.11 -2.14 -16.21
C GLU A 107 -11.00 -1.32 -15.27
N TYR A 108 -11.92 -1.96 -14.56
CA TYR A 108 -12.86 -1.30 -13.66
C TYR A 108 -12.39 -1.19 -12.20
N LEU A 109 -11.34 -1.91 -11.80
CA LEU A 109 -10.89 -2.02 -10.40
C LEU A 109 -9.40 -1.70 -10.18
N ALA A 110 -8.58 -1.71 -11.22
CA ALA A 110 -7.14 -1.51 -11.13
C ALA A 110 -6.77 -0.03 -11.28
N THR A 111 -5.74 0.41 -10.57
CA THR A 111 -5.19 1.77 -10.62
C THR A 111 -3.71 1.69 -11.03
N PRO A 112 -3.40 1.60 -12.34
CA PRO A 112 -2.04 1.31 -12.81
C PRO A 112 -0.99 2.34 -12.37
N ASP A 113 -1.42 3.58 -12.17
CA ASP A 113 -0.57 4.69 -11.72
C ASP A 113 -0.34 4.71 -10.20
N ALA A 114 -0.85 3.70 -9.48
CA ALA A 114 -0.60 3.57 -8.05
C ALA A 114 0.89 3.35 -7.78
N LYS A 115 1.46 4.15 -6.87
CA LYS A 115 2.87 4.04 -6.47
C LYS A 115 3.03 3.18 -5.24
N PHE A 116 4.03 2.31 -5.25
CA PHE A 116 4.43 1.54 -4.08
C PHE A 116 5.40 2.37 -3.24
N VAL A 117 4.98 2.77 -2.03
CA VAL A 117 5.80 3.58 -1.13
C VAL A 117 6.74 2.69 -0.32
N GLY A 118 6.24 1.56 0.17
CA GLY A 118 7.06 0.58 0.90
C GLY A 118 6.23 -0.25 1.87
N ILE A 119 6.84 -1.00 2.77
CA ILE A 119 8.29 -1.13 2.99
C ILE A 119 8.98 -1.79 1.78
N GLN A 120 10.05 -1.15 1.29
CA GLN A 120 10.87 -1.68 0.20
C GLN A 120 12.03 -2.53 0.75
N PRO A 121 12.50 -3.54 0.00
CA PRO A 121 13.71 -4.29 0.33
C PRO A 121 14.92 -3.40 0.62
N GLN A 122 15.08 -2.32 -0.14
CA GLN A 122 16.13 -1.34 0.11
C GLN A 122 15.98 -0.60 1.46
N ASP A 123 14.75 -0.33 1.90
CA ASP A 123 14.50 0.34 3.19
C ASP A 123 14.98 -0.49 4.38
N ILE A 124 14.93 -1.82 4.25
CA ILE A 124 15.43 -2.74 5.28
C ILE A 124 16.92 -2.50 5.52
N VAL A 125 17.68 -2.29 4.44
CA VAL A 125 19.13 -2.05 4.49
C VAL A 125 19.43 -0.63 4.95
N ASP A 126 18.74 0.36 4.38
CA ASP A 126 19.03 1.78 4.60
C ASP A 126 18.70 2.23 6.04
N TYR A 127 17.60 1.73 6.61
CA TYR A 127 17.14 2.11 7.93
C TYR A 127 17.50 1.12 9.05
N ASP A 128 18.22 0.04 8.72
CA ASP A 128 18.60 -1.04 9.64
C ASP A 128 17.39 -1.52 10.46
N LEU A 129 16.30 -1.85 9.75
CA LEU A 129 15.03 -2.20 10.37
C LEU A 129 15.10 -3.57 11.06
N PRO A 130 14.34 -3.78 12.14
CA PRO A 130 14.08 -5.10 12.66
C PRO A 130 13.46 -6.00 11.58
N THR A 131 14.09 -7.14 11.34
CA THR A 131 13.72 -8.06 10.27
C THR A 131 13.58 -9.49 10.75
N ASP A 132 12.73 -10.23 10.08
CA ASP A 132 12.67 -11.68 10.16
C ASP A 132 13.33 -12.33 8.95
N PRO A 133 13.92 -13.53 9.09
CA PRO A 133 14.43 -14.27 7.95
C PRO A 133 13.29 -14.73 7.03
N LEU A 134 13.56 -14.80 5.73
CA LEU A 134 12.61 -15.38 4.77
C LEU A 134 12.46 -16.88 5.04
N ALA A 135 11.21 -17.36 5.03
CA ALA A 135 10.93 -18.79 5.02
C ALA A 135 11.03 -19.35 3.59
N ASP A 136 11.17 -20.66 3.44
CA ASP A 136 11.17 -21.32 2.13
C ASP A 136 9.93 -20.95 1.30
N SER A 137 8.77 -20.80 1.95
CA SER A 137 7.54 -20.35 1.28
C SER A 137 7.64 -18.92 0.73
N ASP A 138 8.36 -18.04 1.42
CA ASP A 138 8.53 -16.65 1.02
C ASP A 138 9.48 -16.56 -0.17
N ILE A 139 10.57 -17.33 -0.15
CA ILE A 139 11.53 -17.44 -1.26
C ILE A 139 10.82 -17.95 -2.52
N ASN A 140 10.09 -19.08 -2.42
CA ASN A 140 9.33 -19.62 -3.54
C ASN A 140 8.29 -18.62 -4.08
N ALA A 141 7.69 -17.82 -3.21
CA ALA A 141 6.73 -16.79 -3.62
C ALA A 141 7.44 -15.65 -4.38
N LEU A 142 8.57 -15.16 -3.89
CA LEU A 142 9.39 -14.12 -4.54
C LEU A 142 9.90 -14.58 -5.91
N GLU A 143 10.41 -15.81 -6.01
CA GLU A 143 10.82 -16.40 -7.30
C GLU A 143 9.63 -16.48 -8.27
N SER A 144 8.44 -16.84 -7.78
CA SER A 144 7.22 -16.84 -8.59
C SER A 144 6.77 -15.44 -9.00
N GLU A 145 7.02 -14.40 -8.20
CA GLU A 145 6.70 -13.01 -8.57
C GLU A 145 7.64 -12.49 -9.67
N LEU A 146 8.92 -12.93 -9.70
CA LEU A 146 9.83 -12.59 -10.80
C LEU A 146 9.34 -13.10 -12.17
N GLU A 147 8.60 -14.20 -12.18
CA GLU A 147 7.97 -14.75 -13.38
C GLU A 147 6.60 -14.12 -13.71
N ASP A 148 6.04 -13.30 -12.81
CA ASP A 148 4.72 -12.68 -13.00
C ASP A 148 4.86 -11.40 -13.86
N PRO A 149 4.14 -11.30 -15.00
CA PRO A 149 4.18 -10.12 -15.87
C PRO A 149 3.88 -8.79 -15.19
N ARG A 150 3.20 -8.81 -14.04
CA ARG A 150 2.89 -7.62 -13.24
C ARG A 150 4.11 -7.05 -12.51
N PHE A 151 5.11 -7.88 -12.21
CA PHE A 151 6.31 -7.51 -11.45
C PHE A 151 7.60 -7.61 -12.29
N MET A 152 7.48 -7.81 -13.61
CA MET A 152 8.60 -7.85 -14.56
C MET A 152 9.23 -6.48 -14.89
N GLY A 153 8.91 -5.41 -14.16
CA GLY A 153 9.52 -4.09 -14.39
C GLY A 153 10.88 -3.99 -13.70
N ASP A 154 11.81 -3.21 -14.28
CA ASP A 154 13.19 -3.05 -13.77
C ASP A 154 13.24 -2.80 -12.24
N TYR A 155 12.38 -1.91 -11.75
CA TYR A 155 12.25 -1.61 -10.32
C TYR A 155 11.85 -2.85 -9.49
N TRP A 156 10.82 -3.58 -9.90
CA TRP A 156 10.31 -4.72 -9.13
C TRP A 156 11.28 -5.89 -9.17
N THR A 157 11.90 -6.14 -10.32
CA THR A 157 12.96 -7.14 -10.45
C THR A 157 14.12 -6.83 -9.51
N GLU A 158 14.64 -5.59 -9.53
CA GLU A 158 15.74 -5.17 -8.64
C GLU A 158 15.38 -5.31 -7.16
N GLN A 159 14.18 -4.87 -6.76
CA GLN A 159 13.74 -4.99 -5.36
C GLN A 159 13.56 -6.45 -4.93
N ILE A 160 12.92 -7.30 -5.76
CA ILE A 160 12.70 -8.71 -5.42
C ILE A 160 14.03 -9.48 -5.35
N GLU A 161 14.95 -9.24 -6.30
CA GLU A 161 16.30 -9.82 -6.26
C GLU A 161 17.07 -9.37 -5.01
N LEU A 162 17.00 -8.08 -4.66
CA LEU A 162 17.59 -7.56 -3.43
C LEU A 162 17.01 -8.26 -2.19
N GLN A 163 15.69 -8.47 -2.15
CA GLN A 163 15.02 -9.16 -1.04
C GLN A 163 15.52 -10.61 -0.89
N LEU A 164 15.69 -11.32 -2.02
CA LEU A 164 16.24 -12.67 -2.05
C LEU A 164 17.70 -12.70 -1.58
N ASP A 165 18.51 -11.72 -1.98
CA ASP A 165 19.91 -11.60 -1.59
C ASP A 165 20.08 -11.30 -0.09
N ILE A 166 19.29 -10.38 0.46
CA ILE A 166 19.34 -10.06 1.91
C ILE A 166 18.72 -11.18 2.76
N GLY A 167 17.82 -11.99 2.19
CA GLY A 167 17.19 -13.12 2.87
C GLY A 167 16.28 -12.72 4.05
N LYS A 168 15.74 -11.50 4.02
CA LYS A 168 15.02 -10.88 5.15
C LYS A 168 13.69 -10.28 4.68
N LYS A 169 12.76 -10.10 5.62
CA LYS A 169 11.50 -9.35 5.48
C LYS A 169 11.27 -8.43 6.66
N ALA A 170 10.44 -7.41 6.48
CA ALA A 170 10.13 -6.44 7.53
C ALA A 170 8.65 -6.04 7.49
N GLU A 171 8.06 -5.90 8.68
CA GLU A 171 6.69 -5.38 8.86
C GLU A 171 6.70 -3.85 8.91
N GLN A 172 5.59 -3.21 8.55
CA GLN A 172 5.35 -1.76 8.67
C GLN A 172 5.69 -1.24 10.07
N GLN A 173 5.35 -2.02 11.09
CA GLN A 173 5.60 -1.71 12.49
C GLN A 173 7.09 -1.69 12.83
N ALA A 174 7.96 -2.31 12.02
CA ALA A 174 9.41 -2.28 12.22
C ALA A 174 9.96 -0.85 12.16
N LEU A 175 9.33 0.04 11.39
CA LEU A 175 9.68 1.47 11.35
C LEU A 175 9.51 2.14 12.72
N ALA A 176 8.63 1.64 13.58
CA ALA A 176 8.44 2.16 14.92
C ALA A 176 9.67 1.99 15.82
N SER A 177 10.58 1.05 15.49
CA SER A 177 11.84 0.89 16.21
C SER A 177 12.75 2.11 16.13
N ARG A 178 12.59 2.94 15.09
CA ARG A 178 13.35 4.18 14.86
C ARG A 178 12.72 5.40 15.55
N GLY A 179 11.50 5.25 16.07
CA GLY A 179 10.74 6.31 16.74
C GLY A 179 9.24 6.17 16.47
N LEU A 180 8.41 6.72 17.36
CA LEU A 180 6.96 6.68 17.15
C LEU A 180 6.56 7.53 15.92
N ASP A 181 7.23 8.64 15.73
CA ASP A 181 6.90 9.63 14.70
C ASP A 181 7.77 9.50 13.44
N PHE A 182 8.75 8.58 13.44
CA PHE A 182 9.67 8.38 12.31
C PHE A 182 8.95 8.10 10.97
N VAL A 183 7.85 7.36 11.02
CA VAL A 183 7.05 7.03 9.82
C VAL A 183 6.47 8.30 9.19
N THR A 184 5.91 9.18 10.01
CA THR A 184 5.19 10.38 9.58
C THR A 184 6.11 11.57 9.30
N ASP A 185 7.23 11.65 10.02
CA ASP A 185 8.11 12.81 9.99
C ASP A 185 9.26 12.67 8.97
N GLU A 186 9.70 11.44 8.70
CA GLU A 186 10.89 11.19 7.87
C GLU A 186 10.61 10.23 6.71
N TYR A 187 10.02 9.07 7.00
CA TYR A 187 9.87 8.00 6.00
C TYR A 187 8.87 8.35 4.88
N LEU A 188 7.62 8.67 5.22
CA LEU A 188 6.60 9.03 4.24
C LEU A 188 6.91 10.33 3.49
N PRO A 189 7.32 11.44 4.14
CA PRO A 189 7.58 12.71 3.45
C PRO A 189 8.74 12.66 2.46
N THR A 190 9.71 11.75 2.67
CA THR A 190 10.83 11.57 1.73
C THR A 190 10.41 10.82 0.46
N ARG A 191 9.27 10.11 0.50
CA ARG A 191 8.81 9.20 -0.55
C ARG A 191 7.60 9.73 -1.34
N LEU A 192 6.87 10.70 -0.78
CA LEU A 192 5.71 11.36 -1.39
C LEU A 192 6.12 12.59 -2.21
#